data_AF-A0A1F3E8W0-F1
#
_entry.id   AF-A0A1F3E8W0-F1
#
_cell.length_a   1.000
_cell.length_b   1.000
_cell.length_c   1.000
_cell.angle_alpha   90.00
_cell.angle_beta   90.00
_cell.angle_gamma   90.00
#
_symmetry.space_group_name_H-M   'P 1'
#
loop_
_entity.id
_entity.type
_entity.pdbx_description
1 polymer ?
#
loop_
_entity_poly.entity_id
_entity_poly.type
_entity_poly.pdbx_seq_one_letter_code
_entity_poly.pdbx_strand_id
1 'polypeptide(L)' 'MKISKKHEMKITLAIMVIVMTWIVTFVSVYINFGFSNEFVTKWIKAWGLAFIVALPVVMVIMPVIKKIVSKLVNENE' A
#
# COMPACT_ATOMS: atom_id res chain seq x y z
N MET A 1 0.11 5.91 -27.21
CA MET A 1 -0.12 7.21 -26.53
C MET A 1 1.01 7.40 -25.53
N LYS A 2 1.97 8.30 -25.79
CA LYS A 2 3.12 8.54 -24.90
C LYS A 2 2.67 9.44 -23.74
N ILE A 3 2.69 8.91 -22.51
CA ILE A 3 2.36 9.65 -21.29
C ILE A 3 3.47 10.68 -21.04
N SER A 4 3.14 11.89 -20.60
CA SER A 4 4.13 12.94 -20.38
C SER A 4 4.99 12.66 -19.13
N LYS A 5 6.30 12.82 -19.28
CA LYS A 5 7.36 12.59 -18.27
C LYS A 5 7.08 13.17 -16.87
N LYS A 6 6.25 14.22 -16.79
CA LYS A 6 5.88 14.91 -15.55
C LYS A 6 4.97 14.10 -14.63
N HIS A 7 4.21 13.13 -15.16
CA HIS A 7 3.30 12.29 -14.38
C HIS A 7 3.72 10.82 -14.30
N GLU A 8 4.72 10.42 -15.08
CA GLU A 8 5.25 9.04 -15.10
C GLU A 8 5.55 8.55 -13.69
N MET A 9 6.30 9.32 -12.89
CA MET A 9 6.67 8.91 -11.53
C MET A 9 5.46 8.73 -10.60
N LYS A 10 4.43 9.58 -10.71
CA LYS A 10 3.20 9.44 -9.89
C LYS A 10 2.41 8.20 -10.29
N ILE A 11 2.32 7.93 -11.59
CA ILE A 11 1.60 6.77 -12.13
C ILE A 11 2.36 5.48 -11.78
N THR A 12 3.68 5.47 -11.93
CA THR A 12 4.54 4.35 -11.53
C THR A 12 4.38 4.05 -10.04
N LEU A 13 4.44 5.05 -9.17
CA LEU A 13 4.24 4.87 -7.72
C LEU A 13 2.84 4.35 -7.40
N ALA A 14 1.79 4.89 -8.04
CA ALA A 14 0.42 4.41 -7.84
C ALA A 14 0.26 2.94 -8.25
N ILE A 15 0.80 2.56 -9.42
CA ILE A 15 0.77 1.18 -9.90
C ILE A 15 1.54 0.27 -8.94
N MET A 16 2.73 0.68 -8.47
CA MET A 16 3.51 -0.11 -7.51
C MET A 16 2.75 -0.35 -6.21
N VAL A 17 2.09 0.66 -5.64
CA VAL A 17 1.29 0.52 -4.42
C VAL A 17 0.12 -0.44 -4.63
N ILE A 18 -0.57 -0.34 -5.77
CA ILE A 18 -1.67 -1.25 -6.12
C ILE A 18 -1.15 -2.69 -6.21
N VAL A 19 -0.07 -2.92 -6.96
CA VAL A 19 0.52 -4.26 -7.14
C VAL A 19 0.99 -4.85 -5.81
N MET A 20 1.67 -4.06 -4.98
CA MET A 20 2.17 -4.53 -3.68
C MET A 20 1.04 -4.89 -2.72
N THR A 21 0.01 -4.04 -2.60
CA THR A 21 -1.14 -4.36 -1.74
C THR A 21 -1.90 -5.58 -2.25
N TRP A 22 -2.00 -5.76 -3.56
CA TRP A 22 -2.65 -6.91 -4.19
C TRP A 22 -1.92 -8.23 -3.89
N ILE A 23 -0.58 -8.25 -4.03
CA ILE A 23 0.24 -9.43 -3.76
C ILE A 23 0.28 -9.76 -2.26
N VAL A 24 0.49 -8.77 -1.39
CA VAL A 24 0.57 -9.00 0.07
C VAL A 24 -0.73 -9.58 0.61
N THR A 25 -1.88 -9.07 0.15
CA THR A 25 -3.19 -9.58 0.56
C THR A 25 -3.45 -10.98 0.00
N PHE A 26 -3.01 -11.26 -1.22
CA PHE A 26 -3.16 -12.59 -1.85
C PHE A 26 -2.39 -13.64 -1.06
N VAL A 27 -1.11 -13.38 -0.77
CA VAL A 27 -0.24 -14.30 -0.03
C VAL A 27 -0.77 -14.50 1.40
N SER A 28 -1.19 -13.42 2.07
CA SER A 28 -1.75 -13.52 3.42
C SER A 28 -3.01 -14.39 3.46
N VAL A 29 -3.94 -14.20 2.52
CA VAL A 29 -5.17 -14.98 2.45
C VAL A 29 -4.86 -16.44 2.09
N TYR A 30 -3.86 -16.68 1.22
CA TYR A 30 -3.44 -18.03 0.85
C TYR A 30 -2.86 -18.79 2.04
N ILE A 31 -1.98 -18.15 2.81
CA ILE A 31 -1.37 -18.77 4.00
C ILE A 31 -2.43 -19.08 5.07
N ASN A 32 -3.40 -18.19 5.28
CA ASN A 32 -4.39 -18.36 6.35
C ASN A 32 -5.56 -19.27 5.99
N PHE A 33 -5.98 -19.31 4.72
CA PHE A 33 -7.21 -20.00 4.31
C PHE A 33 -7.02 -21.05 3.22
N GLY A 34 -5.85 -21.14 2.59
CA GLY A 34 -5.58 -22.01 1.44
C GLY A 34 -6.42 -21.69 0.21
N PHE A 35 -6.25 -22.46 -0.87
CA PHE A 35 -7.13 -22.38 -2.04
C PHE A 35 -8.44 -23.14 -1.77
N SER A 36 -9.48 -22.39 -1.42
CA SER A 36 -10.86 -22.86 -1.31
C SER A 36 -11.77 -22.11 -2.29
N ASN A 37 -13.00 -22.59 -2.52
CA ASN A 37 -13.96 -21.91 -3.40
C ASN A 37 -14.24 -20.45 -2.99
N GLU A 38 -14.05 -20.12 -1.70
CA GLU A 38 -14.24 -18.77 -1.15
C GLU A 38 -12.98 -17.91 -1.21
N PHE A 39 -11.84 -18.45 -1.67
CA PHE A 39 -10.54 -17.79 -1.60
C PHE A 39 -10.56 -16.41 -2.27
N VAL A 40 -11.07 -16.33 -3.51
CA VAL A 40 -11.14 -15.07 -4.27
C VAL A 40 -12.03 -14.05 -3.55
N THR A 41 -13.17 -14.50 -3.01
CA THR A 41 -14.09 -13.63 -2.26
C THR A 41 -13.46 -13.11 -0.97
N LYS A 42 -12.79 -13.98 -0.21
CA LYS A 42 -12.07 -13.59 1.01
C LYS A 42 -10.93 -12.63 0.71
N TRP A 43 -10.21 -12.88 -0.39
CA TRP A 43 -9.11 -12.04 -0.81
C TRP A 43 -9.54 -10.64 -1.23
N ILE A 44 -10.54 -10.50 -2.10
CA ILE A 44 -11.04 -9.18 -2.51
C ILE A 44 -11.60 -8.41 -1.31
N LYS A 45 -12.31 -9.07 -0.40
CA LYS A 45 -12.80 -8.44 0.85
C LYS A 45 -11.65 -7.97 1.74
N ALA A 46 -10.64 -8.81 1.96
CA ALA A 46 -9.47 -8.48 2.75
C ALA A 46 -8.69 -7.31 2.15
N TRP A 47 -8.50 -7.30 0.83
CA TRP A 47 -7.83 -6.23 0.11
C TRP A 47 -8.60 -4.90 0.20
N GLY A 48 -9.92 -4.93 -0.04
CA GLY A 48 -10.76 -3.74 0.07
C GLY A 48 -10.77 -3.16 1.48
N LEU A 49 -10.85 -4.00 2.51
CA LEU A 49 -10.78 -3.56 3.90
C LEU A 49 -9.41 -2.95 4.24
N ALA A 50 -8.32 -3.61 3.83
CA ALA A 50 -6.97 -3.10 4.03
C ALA A 50 -6.77 -1.74 3.36
N PHE A 51 -7.28 -1.55 2.15
CA PHE A 51 -7.20 -0.26 1.45
C PHE A 51 -7.97 0.86 2.18
N ILE A 52 -9.19 0.58 2.62
CA ILE A 52 -10.01 1.55 3.37
C ILE A 52 -9.35 1.92 4.70
N VAL A 53 -8.74 0.97 5.40
CA VAL A 53 -8.04 1.21 6.68
C VAL A 53 -6.69 1.91 6.47
N ALA A 54 -5.98 1.63 5.38
CA ALA A 54 -4.68 2.23 5.10
C ALA A 54 -4.77 3.76 4.94
N LEU A 55 -5.84 4.29 4.33
CA LEU A 55 -6.02 5.74 4.14
C LEU A 55 -6.04 6.54 5.46
N PRO A 56 -6.94 6.27 6.43
CA PRO A 56 -6.95 6.99 7.70
C PRO A 56 -5.68 6.72 8.52
N VAL A 57 -5.13 5.51 8.47
CA VAL A 57 -3.87 5.17 9.15
C VAL A 57 -2.74 6.05 8.61
N VAL A 58 -2.56 6.15 7.30
CA VAL A 58 -1.52 7.00 6.70
C VAL A 58 -1.75 8.47 7.07
N MET A 59 -2.99 8.98 7.02
CA MET A 59 -3.27 10.37 7.40
C MET A 59 -2.86 10.69 8.84
N VAL A 60 -3.12 9.78 9.78
CA VAL A 60 -2.80 9.98 11.21
C VAL A 60 -1.33 9.70 11.52
N ILE A 61 -0.75 8.66 10.94
CA ILE A 61 0.60 8.18 11.24
C ILE A 61 1.68 9.00 10.50
N MET A 62 1.41 9.46 9.28
CA MET A 62 2.36 10.27 8.49
C MET A 62 2.99 11.45 9.26
N PRO A 63 2.24 12.33 9.95
CA PRO A 63 2.84 13.42 10.71
C PRO A 63 3.74 12.93 11.86
N VAL A 64 3.41 11.80 12.49
CA VAL A 64 4.23 11.20 13.55
C VAL A 64 5.54 10.67 12.96
N ILE A 65 5.46 9.91 11.87
CA ILE A 65 6.63 9.39 11.16
C ILE A 65 7.53 10.53 10.70
N LYS A 66 6.96 11.61 10.13
CA LYS A 66 7.74 12.80 9.75
C LYS A 66 8.52 13.40 10.92
N LYS A 67 7.90 13.54 12.09
CA LYS A 67 8.56 14.06 13.31
C LYS A 67 9.67 13.14 13.82
N ILE A 68 9.53 11.83 13.66
CA ILE A 68 10.56 10.86 14.07
C ILE A 68 11.72 10.91 13.08
N VAL A 69 11.43 10.83 11.78
CA VAL A 69 12.44 10.89 10.72
C VAL A 69 13.23 12.18 10.79
N SER A 70 12.59 13.34 11.00
CA SER A 70 13.28 14.63 11.13
C SER A 70 14.19 14.73 12.36
N LYS A 71 14.00 13.86 13.37
CA LYS A 71 14.89 13.79 14.54
C LYS A 71 16.02 12.79 14.36
N LEU A 72 15.82 11.77 13.52
CA LEU A 72 16.81 10.73 13.22
C LEU A 72 17.77 11.15 12.11
N VAL A 73 17.25 11.89 11.13
CA VAL A 73 18.05 12.54 10.10
C VAL A 73 18.56 13.83 10.73
N ASN A 74 19.85 13.88 11.05
CA ASN A 74 20.50 15.15 11.36
C ASN A 74 20.47 16.01 10.10
N GLU A 75 19.77 17.14 10.16
CA GLU A 75 20.02 18.29 9.28
C GLU A 75 21.39 18.87 9.67
N ASN A 76 22.46 18.13 9.35
CA ASN A 76 23.79 18.67 9.19
C ASN A 76 24.06 18.67 7.69
N GLU A 77 23.35 19.55 6.97
CA GLU A 77 23.78 20.33 5.79
C GLU A 77 22.61 21.16 5.23
#